data_AF-A0A921JBQ9-F1
#
_entry.id   AF-A0A921JBQ9-F1
#
_cell.length_a   1.000
_cell.length_b   1.000
_cell.length_c   1.000
_cell.angle_alpha   90.00
_cell.angle_beta   90.00
_cell.angle_gamma   90.00
#
_symmetry.space_group_name_H-M   'P 1'
#
loop_
_entity.id
_entity.type
_entity.pdbx_description
1 polymer ?
#
loop_
_entity_poly.entity_id
_entity_poly.type
_entity_poly.pdbx_seq_one_letter_code
_entity_poly.pdbx_strand_id
1 'polypeptide(L)'
;MAHYRLKIRTAYNDRQVVLEDENGKLVGIVNNAEVDKCDKRNTYSFKNNDEDQIILALKTLRFWDLNVGKYYVITDDSTEMIKETPGQNLILFRAEGKIDGERFVAKETNDGHLKLLLDKQTICLIEERHGKSGAFIDMHEDIEEGSKLFAVCVLMYFMFKQYLRQSSELDHILDYRVDFN
;
A
#
# COMPACT_ATOMS: atom_id res chain seq x y z
N MET A 1 -23.25 5.30 -2.91
CA MET A 1 -22.24 4.74 -3.84
C MET A 1 -22.00 3.32 -3.38
N ALA A 2 -22.11 2.35 -4.29
CA ALA A 2 -21.84 0.96 -3.96
C ALA A 2 -20.32 0.78 -3.89
N HIS A 3 -19.86 0.09 -2.86
CA HIS A 3 -18.45 -0.15 -2.61
C HIS A 3 -18.23 -1.66 -2.59
N TYR A 4 -17.20 -2.12 -3.30
CA TYR A 4 -16.73 -3.48 -3.18
C TYR A 4 -15.79 -3.55 -1.97
N ARG A 5 -16.15 -4.37 -0.99
CA ARG A 5 -15.45 -4.43 0.30
C ARG A 5 -14.68 -5.73 0.45
N LEU A 6 -13.38 -5.60 0.67
CA LEU A 6 -12.48 -6.71 0.96
C LEU A 6 -12.10 -6.77 2.42
N LYS A 7 -11.90 -7.99 2.90
CA LYS A 7 -11.33 -8.30 4.20
C LYS A 7 -9.93 -8.92 4.02
N ILE A 8 -8.94 -8.29 4.63
CA ILE A 8 -7.56 -8.82 4.65
C ILE A 8 -7.41 -9.83 5.80
N ARG A 9 -6.97 -11.06 5.51
CA ARG A 9 -6.61 -12.07 6.51
C ARG A 9 -5.19 -12.58 6.32
N THR A 10 -4.40 -12.52 7.37
CA THR A 10 -3.08 -13.18 7.38
C THR A 10 -3.25 -14.68 7.54
N ALA A 11 -2.71 -15.48 6.63
CA ALA A 11 -2.63 -16.93 6.81
C ALA A 11 -1.49 -17.26 7.80
N TYR A 12 -1.81 -18.05 8.83
CA TYR A 12 -0.93 -18.25 10.00
C TYR A 12 0.40 -18.97 9.72
N ASN A 13 0.60 -19.61 8.55
CA ASN A 13 1.75 -20.49 8.32
C ASN A 13 2.75 -20.07 7.22
N ASP A 14 2.39 -19.25 6.22
CA ASP A 14 3.23 -19.15 5.00
C ASP A 14 3.71 -17.74 4.59
N ARG A 15 3.65 -16.73 5.48
CA ARG A 15 3.93 -15.31 5.11
C ARG A 15 3.05 -14.81 3.95
N GLN A 16 1.92 -15.46 3.73
CA GLN A 16 0.93 -15.09 2.71
C GLN A 16 -0.23 -14.36 3.38
N VAL A 17 -0.79 -13.40 2.66
CA VAL A 17 -2.00 -12.70 3.06
C VAL A 17 -3.09 -13.01 2.04
N VAL A 18 -4.20 -13.51 2.57
CA VAL A 18 -5.38 -13.88 1.79
C VAL A 18 -6.36 -12.72 1.78
N LEU A 19 -6.87 -12.39 0.61
CA LEU A 19 -7.96 -11.43 0.43
C LEU A 19 -9.25 -12.18 0.19
N GLU A 20 -10.25 -11.87 1.01
CA GLU A 20 -11.60 -12.40 0.88
C GLU A 20 -12.59 -11.25 0.64
N ASP A 21 -13.63 -11.50 -0.14
CA ASP A 21 -14.79 -10.60 -0.21
C ASP A 21 -15.67 -10.73 1.05
N GLU A 22 -16.78 -10.00 1.10
CA GLU A 22 -17.73 -10.05 2.22
C GLU A 22 -18.40 -11.42 2.41
N ASN A 23 -18.46 -12.24 1.36
CA ASN A 23 -19.03 -13.59 1.38
C ASN A 23 -17.99 -14.66 1.75
N GLY A 24 -16.73 -14.28 1.96
CA GLY A 24 -15.63 -15.20 2.22
C GLY A 24 -15.08 -15.89 0.97
N LYS A 25 -15.43 -15.42 -0.23
CA LYS A 25 -14.84 -15.88 -1.48
C LYS A 25 -13.40 -15.39 -1.56
N LEU A 26 -12.48 -16.28 -1.93
CA LEU A 26 -11.09 -15.91 -2.22
C LEU A 26 -11.04 -14.98 -3.45
N VAL A 27 -10.44 -13.80 -3.28
CA VAL A 27 -10.27 -12.80 -4.33
C VAL A 27 -8.82 -12.76 -4.82
N GLY A 28 -7.87 -13.02 -3.93
CA GLY A 28 -6.46 -13.09 -4.32
C GLY A 28 -5.54 -13.29 -3.14
N ILE A 29 -4.26 -13.42 -3.47
CA ILE A 29 -3.19 -13.70 -2.52
C ILE A 29 -2.11 -12.65 -2.67
N VAL A 30 -1.66 -12.10 -1.54
CA VAL A 30 -0.49 -11.24 -1.45
C VAL A 30 0.65 -12.01 -0.83
N ASN A 31 1.81 -11.95 -1.50
CA ASN A 31 3.05 -12.60 -1.09
C ASN A 31 4.19 -11.58 -1.02
N ASN A 32 5.26 -11.93 -0.31
CA ASN A 32 6.53 -11.24 -0.49
C ASN A 32 7.10 -11.57 -1.87
N ALA A 33 7.72 -10.57 -2.51
CA ALA A 33 8.42 -10.73 -3.78
C ALA A 33 9.84 -10.18 -3.68
N GLU A 34 10.69 -10.55 -4.63
CA GLU A 34 12.06 -10.04 -4.73
C GLU A 34 12.27 -9.39 -6.09
N VAL A 35 12.73 -8.14 -6.07
CA VAL A 35 13.09 -7.37 -7.26
C VAL A 35 14.48 -6.79 -7.05
N ASP A 36 15.33 -6.83 -8.08
CA ASP A 36 16.67 -6.27 -7.99
C ASP A 36 16.64 -4.78 -7.60
N LYS A 37 17.59 -4.36 -6.77
CA LYS A 37 17.73 -2.98 -6.24
C LYS A 37 16.49 -2.47 -5.46
N CYS A 38 15.61 -3.37 -5.05
CA CYS A 38 14.46 -3.08 -4.20
C CYS A 38 14.61 -3.75 -2.83
N ASP A 39 13.95 -3.17 -1.82
CA ASP A 39 13.91 -3.72 -0.47
C ASP A 39 13.04 -4.97 -0.42
N LYS A 40 13.67 -6.12 -0.21
CA LYS A 40 13.03 -7.44 -0.13
C LYS A 40 11.99 -7.55 0.97
N ARG A 41 12.09 -6.76 2.04
CA ARG A 41 11.12 -6.80 3.16
C ARG A 41 9.84 -6.02 2.86
N ASN A 42 9.95 -5.08 1.91
CA ASN A 42 8.91 -4.12 1.53
C ASN A 42 8.63 -4.21 0.03
N THR A 43 8.68 -5.43 -0.50
CA THR A 43 8.32 -5.74 -1.88
C THR A 43 7.28 -6.85 -1.85
N TYR A 44 6.12 -6.56 -2.41
CA TYR A 44 4.95 -7.44 -2.33
C TYR A 44 4.41 -7.69 -3.73
N SER A 45 3.86 -8.87 -3.94
CA SER A 45 3.15 -9.21 -5.17
C SER A 45 1.72 -9.61 -4.87
N PHE A 46 0.82 -9.21 -5.75
CA PHE A 46 -0.57 -9.66 -5.77
C PHE A 46 -0.78 -10.61 -6.95
N LYS A 47 -1.57 -11.66 -6.71
CA LYS A 47 -2.05 -12.55 -7.75
C LYS A 47 -3.52 -12.94 -7.50
N ASN A 48 -4.35 -12.77 -8.52
CA ASN A 48 -5.67 -13.38 -8.62
C ASN A 48 -5.55 -14.65 -9.49
N ASN A 49 -6.39 -15.67 -9.25
CA ASN A 49 -6.15 -17.08 -9.61
C ASN A 49 -5.72 -17.36 -11.07
N ASP A 50 -6.03 -16.49 -12.02
CA ASP A 50 -5.76 -16.69 -13.45
C ASP A 50 -5.02 -15.53 -14.13
N GLU A 51 -4.46 -14.59 -13.37
CA GLU A 51 -3.91 -13.34 -13.92
C GLU A 51 -2.42 -13.15 -13.65
N ASP A 52 -1.87 -12.20 -14.40
CA ASP A 52 -0.48 -11.81 -14.31
C ASP A 52 -0.17 -11.25 -12.93
N GLN A 53 1.04 -11.56 -12.46
CA GLN A 53 1.49 -11.14 -11.16
C GLN A 53 1.82 -9.65 -11.20
N ILE A 54 1.18 -8.87 -10.33
CA ILE A 54 1.48 -7.44 -10.19
C ILE A 54 2.33 -7.26 -8.94
N ILE A 55 3.47 -6.60 -9.09
CA ILE A 55 4.44 -6.37 -8.00
C ILE A 55 4.47 -4.90 -7.64
N LEU A 56 4.40 -4.60 -6.35
CA LEU A 56 4.69 -3.28 -5.81
C LEU A 56 5.98 -3.37 -4.98
N ALA A 57 7.05 -2.76 -5.46
CA ALA A 57 8.39 -2.87 -4.89
C ALA A 57 8.87 -1.52 -4.32
N LEU A 58 9.27 -1.49 -3.05
CA LEU A 58 9.95 -0.33 -2.49
C LEU A 58 11.41 -0.32 -2.95
N LYS A 59 11.85 0.75 -3.61
CA LYS A 59 13.25 0.95 -3.96
C LYS A 59 14.09 1.04 -2.69
N THR A 60 15.24 0.36 -2.67
CA THR A 60 16.19 0.53 -1.58
C THR A 60 16.64 1.98 -1.47
N LEU A 61 16.36 2.60 -0.33
CA LEU A 61 16.76 3.97 -0.05
C LEU A 61 18.28 4.04 0.11
N ARG A 62 18.90 5.01 -0.56
CA ARG A 62 20.29 5.37 -0.36
C ARG A 62 20.35 6.64 0.49
N PHE A 63 21.47 6.91 1.17
CA PHE A 63 21.57 8.03 2.11
C PHE A 63 21.27 9.42 1.49
N TRP A 64 21.44 9.56 0.17
CA TRP A 64 21.13 10.78 -0.59
C TRP A 64 19.66 10.90 -1.04
N ASP A 65 18.82 9.88 -0.83
CA ASP A 65 17.40 9.91 -1.25
C ASP A 65 16.51 10.74 -0.31
N LEU A 66 17.07 11.44 0.68
CA LEU A 66 16.34 12.29 1.65
C LEU A 66 15.16 11.58 2.33
N ASN A 67 15.27 10.25 2.52
CA ASN A 67 14.21 9.36 3.03
C ASN A 67 12.89 9.40 2.23
N VAL A 68 12.95 9.71 0.93
CA VAL A 68 11.74 9.74 0.09
C VAL A 68 11.52 8.37 -0.54
N GLY A 69 10.51 7.64 -0.08
CA GLY A 69 10.10 6.35 -0.63
C GLY A 69 9.79 6.42 -2.12
N LYS A 70 10.29 5.46 -2.89
CA LYS A 70 9.96 5.26 -4.31
C LYS A 70 9.42 3.85 -4.48
N TYR A 71 8.20 3.74 -4.96
CA TYR A 71 7.50 2.48 -5.18
C TYR A 71 7.43 2.22 -6.68
N TYR A 72 7.85 1.04 -7.11
CA TYR A 72 7.72 0.58 -8.48
C TYR A 72 6.52 -0.35 -8.59
N VAL A 73 5.59 -0.02 -9.48
CA VAL A 73 4.50 -0.90 -9.90
C VAL A 73 5.00 -1.64 -11.12
N ILE A 74 5.16 -2.95 -11.02
CA ILE A 74 5.75 -3.80 -12.05
C ILE A 74 4.70 -4.81 -12.49
N THR A 75 4.54 -4.89 -13.79
CA THR A 75 3.73 -5.86 -14.53
C THR A 75 4.62 -6.48 -15.61
N ASP A 76 4.12 -7.49 -16.32
CA ASP A 76 4.87 -8.10 -17.41
C ASP A 76 5.17 -7.11 -18.54
N ASP A 77 4.28 -6.14 -18.78
CA ASP A 77 4.39 -5.17 -19.88
C ASP A 77 5.01 -3.83 -19.49
N SER A 78 4.98 -3.46 -18.20
CA SER A 78 5.32 -2.10 -17.78
C SER A 78 5.87 -1.98 -16.37
N THR A 79 6.68 -0.94 -16.16
CA THR A 79 7.12 -0.50 -14.84
C THR A 79 6.77 0.97 -14.67
N GLU A 80 5.88 1.25 -13.72
CA GLU A 80 5.47 2.60 -13.33
C GLU A 80 6.04 2.95 -11.95
N MET A 81 6.09 4.25 -11.62
CA MET A 81 6.67 4.72 -10.37
C MET A 81 5.69 5.64 -9.63
N ILE A 82 5.49 5.31 -8.35
CA ILE A 82 4.82 6.15 -7.36
C ILE A 82 5.90 6.62 -6.39
N LYS A 83 5.90 7.89 -6.00
CA LYS A 83 6.91 8.46 -5.13
C LYS A 83 6.27 9.22 -3.99
N GLU A 84 6.85 9.07 -2.81
CA GLU A 84 6.50 9.86 -1.64
C GLU A 84 6.74 11.36 -1.83
N THR A 85 5.91 12.18 -1.19
CA THR A 85 6.07 13.63 -1.22
C THR A 85 6.98 14.08 -0.07
N PRO A 86 8.16 14.66 -0.36
CA PRO A 86 9.07 15.12 0.68
C PRO A 86 8.41 16.12 1.62
N GLY A 87 8.68 16.02 2.92
CA GLY A 87 8.22 16.97 3.94
C GLY A 87 6.75 16.83 4.37
N GLN A 88 5.89 16.18 3.57
CA GLN A 88 4.50 15.89 3.99
C GLN A 88 4.41 14.61 4.81
N ASN A 89 5.25 13.61 4.50
CA ASN A 89 5.35 12.34 5.21
C ASN A 89 5.94 12.42 6.62
N LEU A 90 6.34 13.61 7.09
CA LEU A 90 6.68 13.82 8.50
C LEU A 90 5.43 13.98 9.36
N ILE A 91 4.27 14.22 8.75
CA ILE A 91 3.01 14.49 9.43
C ILE A 91 1.93 13.50 8.98
N LEU A 92 1.79 13.29 7.66
CA LEU A 92 0.80 12.38 7.08
C LEU A 92 1.37 11.73 5.81
N PHE A 93 1.14 10.43 5.65
CA PHE A 93 1.59 9.70 4.46
C PHE A 93 1.02 10.31 3.18
N ARG A 94 1.88 10.49 2.18
CA ARG A 94 1.47 10.86 0.83
C ARG A 94 2.45 10.34 -0.22
N ALA A 95 1.92 9.66 -1.22
CA ALA A 95 2.63 9.22 -2.40
C ALA A 95 1.86 9.56 -3.68
N GLU A 96 2.56 10.02 -4.71
CA GLU A 96 1.99 10.43 -5.99
C GLU A 96 2.74 9.79 -7.16
N GLY A 97 2.02 9.49 -8.23
CA GLY A 97 2.59 8.89 -9.44
C GLY A 97 1.61 8.92 -10.60
N LYS A 98 1.84 8.02 -11.55
CA LYS A 98 0.89 7.72 -12.61
C LYS A 98 0.66 6.22 -12.69
N ILE A 99 -0.58 5.84 -12.96
CA ILE A 99 -1.00 4.47 -13.25
C ILE A 99 -1.81 4.54 -14.54
N ASP A 100 -1.38 3.80 -15.56
CA ASP A 100 -1.99 3.83 -16.90
C ASP A 100 -2.06 5.25 -17.49
N GLY A 101 -1.09 6.09 -17.13
CA GLY A 101 -0.99 7.48 -17.58
C GLY A 101 -1.85 8.49 -16.79
N GLU A 102 -2.80 8.02 -15.98
CA GLU A 102 -3.67 8.83 -15.13
C GLU A 102 -2.99 9.21 -13.82
N ARG A 103 -3.37 10.35 -13.22
CA ARG A 103 -2.74 10.82 -11.99
C ARG A 103 -3.21 10.00 -10.80
N PHE A 104 -2.27 9.29 -10.17
CA PHE A 104 -2.53 8.52 -8.96
C PHE A 104 -2.01 9.24 -7.71
N VAL A 105 -2.80 9.22 -6.63
CA VAL A 105 -2.42 9.75 -5.31
C VAL A 105 -2.88 8.80 -4.23
N ALA A 106 -1.97 8.33 -3.38
CA ALA A 106 -2.26 7.67 -2.11
C ALA A 106 -1.95 8.64 -0.97
N LYS A 107 -2.88 8.86 -0.04
CA LYS A 107 -2.69 9.77 1.08
C LYS A 107 -3.41 9.32 2.33
N GLU A 108 -2.82 9.59 3.47
CA GLU A 108 -3.46 9.41 4.77
C GLU A 108 -4.53 10.49 5.00
N THR A 109 -5.65 10.09 5.60
CA THR A 109 -6.71 10.99 6.07
C THR A 109 -6.39 11.48 7.47
N ASN A 110 -7.04 12.55 7.92
CA ASN A 110 -6.86 13.05 9.29
C ASN A 110 -7.26 12.02 10.36
N ASP A 111 -8.10 11.04 9.99
CA ASP A 111 -8.55 9.96 10.86
C ASP A 111 -7.62 8.73 10.81
N GLY A 112 -6.46 8.83 10.14
CA GLY A 112 -5.46 7.76 10.05
C GLY A 112 -5.78 6.65 9.05
N HIS A 113 -6.70 6.87 8.11
CA HIS A 113 -7.05 5.91 7.05
C HIS A 113 -6.27 6.18 5.77
N LEU A 114 -6.07 5.18 4.91
CA LEU A 114 -5.45 5.40 3.61
C LEU A 114 -6.53 5.66 2.56
N LYS A 115 -6.41 6.79 1.84
CA LYS A 115 -7.28 7.16 0.74
C LYS A 115 -6.50 7.20 -0.57
N LEU A 116 -6.99 6.50 -1.58
CA LEU A 116 -6.39 6.43 -2.91
C LEU A 116 -7.29 7.13 -3.92
N LEU A 117 -6.66 7.90 -4.80
CA LEU A 117 -7.32 8.71 -5.81
C LEU A 117 -6.72 8.51 -7.19
N LEU A 118 -7.59 8.51 -8.20
CA LEU A 118 -7.26 8.55 -9.61
C LEU A 118 -7.92 9.78 -10.22
N ASP A 119 -7.14 10.68 -10.82
CA ASP A 119 -7.61 11.96 -11.37
C ASP A 119 -8.54 12.74 -10.42
N LYS A 120 -8.16 12.76 -9.14
CA LYS A 120 -8.86 13.42 -8.01
C LYS A 120 -10.16 12.74 -7.55
N GLN A 121 -10.59 11.66 -8.19
CA GLN A 121 -11.71 10.85 -7.73
C GLN A 121 -11.24 9.81 -6.73
N THR A 122 -12.07 9.52 -5.72
CA THR A 122 -11.71 8.50 -4.72
C THR A 122 -12.02 7.13 -5.29
N ILE A 123 -11.00 6.30 -5.41
CA ILE A 123 -11.12 4.96 -5.99
C ILE A 123 -11.04 3.86 -4.93
N CYS A 124 -10.38 4.14 -3.81
CA CYS A 124 -10.23 3.20 -2.72
C CYS A 124 -10.04 3.92 -1.37
N LEU A 125 -10.67 3.39 -0.32
CA LEU A 125 -10.49 3.79 1.07
C LEU A 125 -10.13 2.53 1.88
N ILE A 126 -9.06 2.61 2.66
CA ILE A 126 -8.60 1.51 3.51
C ILE A 126 -8.74 1.92 4.96
N GLU A 127 -9.68 1.28 5.65
CA GLU A 127 -9.97 1.50 7.05
C GLU A 127 -9.20 0.47 7.90
N GLU A 128 -8.22 0.95 8.66
CA GLU A 128 -7.52 0.10 9.62
C GLU A 128 -8.38 -0.10 10.88
N ARG A 129 -8.59 -1.35 11.29
CA ARG A 129 -9.23 -1.64 12.57
C ARG A 129 -8.19 -1.72 13.68
N HIS A 130 -8.07 -0.65 14.45
CA HIS A 130 -7.28 -0.67 15.69
C HIS A 130 -7.70 -1.84 16.59
N GLY A 131 -6.76 -2.74 16.91
CA GLY A 131 -6.95 -3.85 17.86
C GLY A 131 -7.51 -5.16 17.31
N LYS A 132 -7.77 -5.29 16.00
CA LYS A 132 -8.12 -6.59 15.35
C LYS A 132 -7.17 -6.87 14.19
N SER A 133 -6.87 -8.14 13.91
CA SER A 133 -6.11 -8.48 12.71
C SER A 133 -6.99 -8.25 11.47
N GLY A 134 -6.52 -7.39 10.58
CA GLY A 134 -7.14 -7.12 9.28
C GLY A 134 -7.52 -5.65 9.06
N ALA A 135 -7.71 -5.29 7.81
CA ALA A 135 -8.24 -4.01 7.37
C ALA A 135 -9.41 -4.26 6.41
N PHE A 136 -10.27 -3.26 6.27
CA PHE A 136 -11.27 -3.23 5.21
C PHE A 136 -10.74 -2.37 4.07
N ILE A 137 -10.82 -2.90 2.86
CA ILE A 137 -10.52 -2.13 1.65
C ILE A 137 -11.83 -1.93 0.91
N ASP A 138 -12.29 -0.68 0.86
CA ASP A 138 -13.48 -0.26 0.13
C ASP A 138 -13.06 0.32 -1.21
N MET A 139 -13.29 -0.42 -2.29
CA MET A 139 -12.98 0.01 -3.66
C MET A 139 -14.23 0.46 -4.40
N HIS A 140 -14.03 1.28 -5.43
CA HIS A 140 -15.07 1.59 -6.40
C HIS A 140 -15.45 0.32 -7.19
N GLU A 141 -16.74 0.11 -7.46
CA GLU A 141 -17.26 -1.10 -8.10
C GLU A 141 -16.75 -1.30 -9.54
N ASP A 142 -16.43 -0.22 -10.24
CA ASP A 142 -15.89 -0.24 -11.61
C ASP A 142 -14.44 -0.78 -11.69
N ILE A 143 -13.79 -1.06 -10.55
CA ILE A 143 -12.44 -1.60 -10.53
C ILE A 143 -12.52 -3.13 -10.56
N GLU A 144 -12.16 -3.70 -11.71
CA GLU A 144 -12.12 -5.14 -11.90
C GLU A 144 -11.07 -5.79 -10.97
N GLU A 145 -11.43 -6.91 -10.31
CA GLU A 145 -10.60 -7.66 -9.34
C GLU A 145 -9.21 -8.04 -9.89
N GLY A 146 -9.06 -8.02 -11.20
CA GLY A 146 -7.83 -8.36 -11.90
C GLY A 146 -7.04 -7.26 -12.54
N SER A 147 -7.57 -6.05 -12.47
CA SER A 147 -6.89 -4.89 -13.02
C SER A 147 -5.62 -4.57 -12.24
N LYS A 148 -4.64 -3.96 -12.93
CA LYS A 148 -3.48 -3.34 -12.28
C LYS A 148 -3.89 -2.40 -11.14
N LEU A 149 -4.95 -1.63 -11.35
CA LEU A 149 -5.45 -0.67 -10.38
C LEU A 149 -5.94 -1.35 -9.09
N PHE A 150 -6.64 -2.49 -9.21
CA PHE A 150 -7.05 -3.29 -8.07
C PHE A 150 -5.85 -3.74 -7.24
N ALA A 151 -4.86 -4.34 -7.89
CA ALA A 151 -3.64 -4.79 -7.23
C ALA A 151 -2.90 -3.64 -6.55
N VAL A 152 -2.78 -2.48 -7.20
CA VAL A 152 -2.15 -1.29 -6.60
C VAL A 152 -2.91 -0.84 -5.35
N CYS A 153 -4.25 -0.80 -5.39
CA CYS A 153 -5.06 -0.45 -4.23
C CYS A 153 -4.82 -1.40 -3.04
N VAL A 154 -4.75 -2.71 -3.29
CA VAL A 154 -4.39 -3.71 -2.27
C VAL A 154 -2.97 -3.50 -1.76
N LEU A 155 -1.98 -3.46 -2.65
CA LEU A 155 -0.57 -3.47 -2.27
C LEU A 155 -0.15 -2.19 -1.56
N MET A 156 -0.80 -1.06 -1.85
CA MET A 156 -0.56 0.20 -1.15
C MET A 156 -0.91 0.14 0.34
N TYR A 157 -1.82 -0.74 0.77
CA TYR A 157 -2.05 -0.99 2.19
C TYR A 157 -0.75 -1.41 2.90
N PHE A 158 0.02 -2.32 2.31
CA PHE A 158 1.25 -2.82 2.91
C PHE A 158 2.34 -1.76 2.97
N MET A 159 2.44 -0.91 1.92
CA MET A 159 3.35 0.23 1.93
C MET A 159 2.98 1.24 3.01
N PHE A 160 1.68 1.52 3.17
CA PHE A 160 1.18 2.37 4.24
C PHE A 160 1.45 1.79 5.63
N LYS A 161 1.25 0.48 5.84
CA LYS A 161 1.62 -0.20 7.10
C LYS A 161 3.11 -0.08 7.41
N GLN A 162 3.97 -0.13 6.40
CA GLN A 162 5.41 0.06 6.58
C GLN A 162 5.75 1.48 7.01
N TYR A 163 5.13 2.49 6.36
CA TYR A 163 5.26 3.88 6.77
C TYR A 163 4.85 4.09 8.23
N LEU A 164 3.68 3.57 8.63
CA LEU A 164 3.19 3.72 10.01
C LEU A 164 4.15 3.11 11.05
N ARG A 165 4.77 1.97 10.76
CA ARG A 165 5.79 1.37 11.63
C ARG A 165 7.00 2.28 11.79
N GLN A 166 7.53 2.79 10.68
CA GLN A 166 8.68 3.70 10.70
C GLN A 166 8.35 5.00 11.44
N SER A 167 7.14 5.54 11.26
CA SER A 167 6.68 6.73 11.99
C SER A 167 6.62 6.47 13.49
N SER A 168 6.04 5.33 13.92
CA SER A 168 5.97 4.99 15.35
C SER A 168 7.35 4.82 16.00
N GLU A 169 8.32 4.26 15.26
CA GLU A 169 9.71 4.17 15.74
C GLU A 169 10.36 5.55 15.89
N LEU A 170 10.04 6.50 15.00
CA LEU A 170 10.52 7.88 15.10
C LEU A 170 9.89 8.64 16.26
N ASP A 171 8.59 8.45 16.51
CA ASP A 171 7.90 9.07 17.65
C ASP A 171 8.56 8.66 18.97
N HIS A 172 8.89 7.37 19.12
CA HIS A 172 9.63 6.88 20.29
C HIS A 172 11.01 7.52 20.46
N ILE A 173 11.72 7.83 19.37
CA ILE A 173 13.03 8.49 19.40
C ILE A 173 12.87 9.98 19.75
N LEU A 174 11.82 10.63 19.26
CA LEU A 174 11.53 12.03 19.55
C LEU A 174 11.08 12.22 20.99
N ASP A 175 10.22 11.35 21.53
CA ASP A 175 9.82 11.37 22.93
C ASP A 175 11.04 11.24 23.87
N TYR A 176 11.98 10.35 23.55
CA TYR A 176 13.22 10.19 24.31
C TYR A 176 14.15 11.42 24.28
N ARG A 177 13.99 12.33 23.30
CA ARG A 177 14.79 13.56 23.19
C ARG A 177 14.14 14.77 23.87
N VAL A 178 12.89 14.67 24.33
CA VAL A 178 12.23 15.74 25.10
C VAL A 178 12.62 15.69 26.59
N ASP A 179 13.26 14.61 27.06
CA ASP A 179 13.82 14.51 28.42
C ASP A 179 15.23 15.14 28.55
N PHE A 180 15.45 16.33 28.00
CA PHE A 180 16.61 17.16 28.36
C PHE A 180 16.18 18.42 29.11
N ASN A 181 16.25 18.28 30.45
CA ASN A 181 16.14 19.27 31.53
C ASN A 181 14.76 19.86 31.84
#